data_AF-A0A969LQ76-F1
#
_entry.id   AF-A0A969LQ76-F1
#
_cell.length_a   1.000
_cell.length_b   1.000
_cell.length_c   1.000
_cell.angle_alpha   90.00
_cell.angle_beta   90.00
_cell.angle_gamma   90.00
#
_symmetry.space_group_name_H-M   'P 1'
#
loop_
_entity.id
_entity.type
_entity.pdbx_description
1 polymer ?
#
loop_
_entity_poly.entity_id
_entity_poly.type
_entity_poly.pdbx_seq_one_letter_code
_entity_poly.pdbx_strand_id
1 'polypeptide(L)' 'RATGSVLFTFAPRTSALAVMHAVGRLFPRSNRAPSIEPITEARLRMLLAAEPSLSGWCQARTQRISSAFYKSQALELVRA' A
#
# COMPACT_ATOMS: atom_id res chain seq x y z
N ARG A 1 -3.06 1.20 -21.89
CA ARG A 1 -3.74 2.31 -21.18
C ARG A 1 -5.07 1.79 -20.66
N ALA A 2 -5.46 2.12 -19.42
CA ALA A 2 -6.80 1.84 -18.91
C ALA A 2 -7.76 2.98 -19.30
N THR A 3 -9.04 2.65 -19.57
CA THR A 3 -10.03 3.61 -20.09
C THR A 3 -11.14 3.96 -19.10
N GLY A 4 -11.38 3.13 -18.07
CA GLY A 4 -12.44 3.35 -17.07
C GLY A 4 -11.92 3.37 -15.64
N SER A 5 -11.43 2.22 -15.14
CA SER A 5 -10.89 2.09 -13.79
C SER A 5 -9.56 1.34 -13.75
N VAL A 6 -8.79 1.58 -12.68
CA VAL A 6 -7.57 0.84 -12.33
C VAL A 6 -7.70 0.40 -10.88
N LEU A 7 -7.64 -0.89 -10.63
CA LEU A 7 -7.61 -1.46 -9.28
C LEU A 7 -6.22 -2.00 -9.00
N PHE A 8 -5.68 -1.66 -7.84
CA PHE A 8 -4.39 -2.17 -7.41
C PHE A 8 -4.36 -2.36 -5.89
N THR A 9 -3.36 -3.09 -5.43
CA THR A 9 -3.15 -3.32 -4.00
C THR A 9 -1.79 -2.80 -3.55
N PHE A 10 -1.72 -2.35 -2.31
CA PHE A 10 -0.48 -1.96 -1.66
C PHE A 10 -0.41 -2.54 -0.26
N ALA A 11 0.80 -2.80 0.22
CA ALA A 11 1.03 -3.20 1.61
C ALA A 11 0.89 -1.95 2.50
N PRO A 12 -0.17 -1.83 3.31
CA PRO A 12 -0.36 -0.67 4.15
C PRO A 12 0.67 -0.69 5.28
N ARG A 13 1.27 0.46 5.56
CA ARG A 13 2.06 0.63 6.78
C ARG A 13 1.16 0.44 8.00
N THR A 14 1.36 -0.66 8.72
CA THR A 14 0.66 -0.98 9.97
C THR A 14 1.64 -0.98 11.14
N SER A 15 1.17 -0.61 12.33
CA SER A 15 1.96 -0.68 13.57
C SER A 15 2.49 -2.09 13.85
N ALA A 16 1.71 -3.13 13.51
CA ALA A 16 2.13 -4.52 13.62
C ALA A 16 3.36 -4.88 12.76
N LEU A 17 3.49 -4.31 11.55
CA LEU A 17 4.69 -4.47 10.72
C LEU A 17 5.89 -3.75 11.32
N ALA A 18 5.71 -2.54 11.86
CA ALA A 18 6.78 -1.82 12.54
C ALA A 18 7.30 -2.56 13.79
N VAL A 19 6.39 -3.19 14.55
CA VAL A 19 6.73 -4.04 15.70
C VAL A 19 7.44 -5.32 15.25
N MET A 20 6.95 -6.03 14.21
CA MET A 20 7.66 -7.19 13.66
C MET A 20 9.04 -6.83 13.09
N HIS A 21 9.19 -5.64 12.50
CA HIS A 21 10.50 -5.13 12.05
C HIS A 21 11.44 -4.79 13.23
N ALA A 22 10.88 -4.42 14.38
CA ALA A 22 11.62 -4.22 15.62
C ALA A 22 12.04 -5.56 16.26
N VAL A 23 11.15 -6.55 16.29
CA VAL A 23 11.43 -7.91 16.78
C VAL A 23 12.43 -8.64 15.87
N GLY A 24 12.33 -8.48 14.54
CA GLY A 24 13.25 -9.08 13.56
C GLY A 24 14.69 -8.54 13.60
N ARG A 25 14.92 -7.37 14.22
CA ARG A 25 16.29 -6.86 14.47
C ARG A 25 17.06 -7.65 15.52
N LEU A 26 16.38 -8.44 16.35
CA LEU A 26 17.00 -9.40 17.29
C LEU A 26 17.21 -10.80 16.67
N PHE A 27 16.78 -11.05 15.43
CA PHE A 27 16.97 -12.34 14.75
C PHE A 27 18.19 -12.31 13.79
N PRO A 28 18.94 -13.43 13.65
CA PRO A 28 20.15 -13.50 12.85
C PRO A 28 19.91 -13.12 11.39
N ARG A 29 20.92 -12.47 10.77
CA ARG A 29 20.85 -11.81 9.45
C ARG A 29 20.37 -12.71 8.30
N SER A 30 20.41 -14.04 8.44
CA SER A 30 19.99 -15.00 7.42
C SER A 30 18.47 -15.14 7.27
N ASN A 31 17.67 -14.54 8.16
CA ASN A 31 16.22 -14.67 8.16
C ASN A 31 15.48 -13.31 8.06
N ARG A 32 16.06 -12.35 7.34
CA ARG A 32 15.38 -11.06 7.09
C ARG A 32 14.17 -11.29 6.20
N ALA A 33 13.00 -10.86 6.67
CA ALA A 33 11.79 -10.77 5.85
C ALA A 33 12.07 -9.95 4.57
N PRO A 34 11.41 -10.27 3.44
CA PRO A 34 11.62 -9.59 2.15
C PRO A 34 11.46 -8.06 2.32
N SER A 35 12.22 -7.29 1.53
CA SER A 35 12.15 -5.81 1.51
C SER A 35 10.79 -5.36 0.97
N ILE A 36 9.77 -5.41 1.83
CA ILE A 36 8.46 -4.80 1.58
C ILE A 36 8.62 -3.31 1.86
N GLU A 37 8.16 -2.46 0.94
CA GLU A 37 8.08 -1.01 1.13
C GLU A 37 6.66 -0.60 1.54
N PRO A 38 6.33 -0.59 2.85
CA PRO A 38 5.00 -0.25 3.31
C PRO A 38 4.74 1.25 3.17
N ILE A 39 3.64 1.59 2.49
CA ILE A 39 3.14 2.97 2.33
C ILE A 39 1.85 3.16 3.11
N THR A 40 1.68 4.31 3.75
CA THR A 40 0.39 4.67 4.34
C THR A 40 -0.58 5.07 3.24
N GLU A 41 -1.87 4.74 3.39
CA GLU A 41 -2.90 5.19 2.46
C GLU A 41 -2.85 6.71 2.23
N ALA A 42 -2.80 7.52 3.30
CA ALA A 42 -2.74 8.98 3.19
C ALA A 42 -1.58 9.48 2.31
N ARG A 43 -0.36 8.94 2.51
CA ARG A 43 0.80 9.28 1.67
C ARG A 43 0.60 8.86 0.21
N LEU A 44 0.07 7.67 -0.03
CA LEU A 44 -0.22 7.20 -1.38
C LEU A 44 -1.25 8.11 -2.06
N ARG A 45 -2.33 8.47 -1.36
CA ARG A 45 -3.36 9.37 -1.87
C ARG A 45 -2.80 10.74 -2.26
N MET A 46 -1.92 11.30 -1.42
CA MET A 46 -1.24 12.57 -1.70
C MET A 46 -0.36 12.46 -2.96
N LEU A 47 0.43 11.39 -3.09
CA LEU A 47 1.30 11.20 -4.26
C LEU A 47 0.50 11.03 -5.55
N LEU A 48 -0.60 10.26 -5.51
CA LEU A 48 -1.48 10.08 -6.66
C LEU A 48 -2.15 11.40 -7.08
N ALA A 49 -2.55 12.24 -6.13
CA ALA A 49 -3.13 13.55 -6.41
C ALA A 49 -2.10 14.57 -6.95
N ALA A 50 -0.83 14.43 -6.59
CA ALA A 50 0.25 15.30 -7.04
C ALA A 50 0.83 14.89 -8.41
N GLU A 51 0.47 13.72 -8.94
CA GLU A 51 1.01 13.18 -10.18
C GLU A 51 0.29 13.75 -11.41
N PRO A 52 0.95 14.58 -12.26
CA PRO A 52 0.28 15.25 -13.37
C PRO A 52 -0.35 14.30 -14.39
N SER A 53 0.26 13.12 -14.59
CA SER A 53 -0.27 12.09 -15.49
C SER A 53 -1.58 11.47 -15.01
N LEU A 54 -1.96 11.69 -13.75
CA LEU A 54 -3.19 11.22 -13.12
C LEU A 54 -4.23 12.32 -12.90
N SER A 55 -4.04 13.53 -13.42
CA SER A 55 -4.96 14.67 -13.27
C SER A 55 -6.43 14.40 -13.65
N GLY A 56 -6.68 13.48 -14.58
CA GLY A 56 -8.03 13.03 -14.98
C GLY A 56 -8.56 11.82 -14.21
N TRP A 57 -7.90 11.43 -13.12
CA TRP A 57 -8.26 10.27 -12.31
C TRP A 57 -8.60 10.67 -10.89
N CYS A 58 -9.64 10.05 -10.34
CA CYS A 58 -10.06 10.22 -8.96
C CYS A 58 -9.94 8.89 -8.21
N GLN A 59 -9.60 8.98 -6.93
CA GLN A 59 -9.64 7.83 -6.04
C GLN A 59 -11.09 7.54 -5.67
N ALA A 60 -11.52 6.31 -5.88
CA ALA A 60 -12.88 5.85 -5.57
C ALA A 60 -12.84 4.90 -4.38
N ARG A 61 -13.22 3.64 -4.60
CA ARG A 61 -13.37 2.65 -3.54
C ARG A 61 -12.03 2.22 -2.98
N THR A 62 -12.01 1.88 -1.70
CA THR A 62 -10.89 1.19 -1.06
C THR A 62 -11.41 0.06 -0.20
N GLN A 63 -10.61 -1.00 -0.07
CA GLN A 63 -10.92 -2.13 0.79
C GLN A 63 -9.67 -2.58 1.54
N ARG A 64 -9.77 -2.71 2.85
CA ARG A 64 -8.71 -3.32 3.67
C ARG A 64 -8.87 -4.83 3.67
N ILE A 65 -7.81 -5.54 3.33
CA ILE A 65 -7.70 -7.00 3.44
C ILE A 65 -6.74 -7.31 4.58
N SER A 66 -7.22 -8.07 5.57
CA SER A 66 -6.45 -8.40 6.76
C SER A 66 -6.74 -9.84 7.16
N SER A 67 -5.71 -10.68 7.13
CA SER A 67 -5.73 -12.07 7.64
C SER A 67 -4.39 -12.34 8.30
N ALA A 68 -4.36 -12.89 9.52
CA ALA A 68 -3.14 -13.23 10.28
C ALA A 68 -1.93 -12.32 9.94
N PHE A 69 -1.01 -12.86 9.13
CA PHE A 69 0.23 -12.22 8.68
C PHE A 69 0.13 -11.44 7.36
N TYR A 70 -0.97 -11.56 6.62
CA TYR A 70 -1.25 -10.84 5.39
C TYR A 70 -2.07 -9.56 5.65
N LYS A 71 -1.45 -8.41 5.41
CA LYS A 71 -2.13 -7.10 5.41
C LYS A 71 -1.96 -6.48 4.02
N SER A 72 -3.07 -6.13 3.39
CA SER A 72 -3.10 -5.49 2.08
C SER A 72 -4.25 -4.49 2.02
N GLN A 73 -4.15 -3.52 1.12
CA GLN A 73 -5.22 -2.57 0.87
C GLN A 73 -5.42 -2.40 -0.63
N ALA A 74 -6.66 -2.61 -1.07
CA ALA A 74 -7.07 -2.34 -2.43
C ALA A 74 -7.49 -0.88 -2.58
N LEU A 75 -7.12 -0.26 -3.70
CA LEU A 75 -7.53 1.08 -4.08
C LEU A 75 -7.98 1.07 -5.55
N GLU A 76 -9.08 1.75 -5.81
CA GLU A 76 -9.57 2.00 -7.15
C GLU A 76 -9.30 3.46 -7.54
N LEU A 77 -8.74 3.62 -8.75
CA LEU A 77 -8.78 4.87 -9.49
C LEU A 77 -9.85 4.76 -10.58
N VAL A 78 -10.68 5.78 -10.70
CA VAL A 78 -11.66 5.94 -11.77
C VAL A 78 -11.34 7.18 -12.55
N ARG A 79 -11.63 7.16 -13.85
CA ARG A 79 -11.52 8.37 -14.66
C ARG A 79 -12.66 9.33 -14.28
N ALA A 80 -12.31 10.60 -14.06
CA ALA A 80 -13.28 11.66 -13.81
C ALA A 80 -14.10 11.97 -15.07
#